data_AF-A0A653ABT4-F1
#
_entry.id   AF-A0A653ABT4-F1
#
_cell.length_a   1.000
_cell.length_b   1.000
_cell.length_c   1.000
_cell.angle_alpha   90.00
_cell.angle_beta   90.00
_cell.angle_gamma   90.00
#
_symmetry.space_group_name_H-M   'P 1'
#
loop_
_entity.id
_entity.type
_entity.pdbx_description
1 polymer ?
#
loop_
_entity_poly.entity_id
_entity_poly.type
_entity_poly.pdbx_seq_one_letter_code
_entity_poly.pdbx_strand_id
1 'polypeptide(L)'
;MGTGNEGGKIVNGIDTGRLFETIELIKQKPDIAKFKFRAKNRWVEGTYNQGFVKDFYGAGAEDDTRDEAVFEIDEPPVLLGGNKGSNPVEYLLVALSGCLTTSLVAHAAARGVKVKAVQSRYEGDLDLRGFLGISESVPVGYQEIRVYFRIDADIPDEKKEELVLMAQKYSPVFNTITKSAPVAVRLEK
;
A
#
# COMPACT_ATOMS: atom_id res chain seq x y z
N MET A 1 3.69 -22.75 40.57
CA MET A 1 2.44 -22.31 39.92
C MET A 1 2.63 -20.89 39.46
N GLY A 2 2.37 -20.60 38.18
CA GLY A 2 2.22 -19.23 37.67
C GLY A 2 3.38 -18.66 36.86
N THR A 3 3.46 -19.01 35.58
CA THR A 3 3.74 -18.04 34.50
C THR A 3 2.81 -18.41 33.35
N GLY A 4 1.59 -17.89 33.42
CA GLY A 4 0.61 -18.03 32.36
C GLY A 4 1.18 -17.45 31.07
N ASN A 5 1.17 -18.26 30.02
CA ASN A 5 1.38 -17.84 28.65
C ASN A 5 0.22 -16.91 28.27
N GLU A 6 0.37 -15.60 28.45
CA GLU A 6 -0.57 -14.60 27.90
C GLU A 6 -0.32 -14.51 26.39
N GLY A 7 -0.79 -15.51 25.65
CA GLY A 7 -0.80 -15.48 24.20
C GLY A 7 -1.49 -14.21 23.72
N GLY A 8 -0.77 -13.41 22.93
CA GLY A 8 -1.25 -12.12 22.43
C GLY A 8 -2.67 -12.21 21.87
N LYS A 9 -3.54 -11.28 22.29
CA LYS A 9 -4.92 -11.24 21.82
C LYS A 9 -4.92 -11.03 20.29
N ILE A 10 -5.49 -11.97 19.55
CA ILE A 10 -5.70 -11.79 18.11
C ILE A 10 -6.95 -10.90 17.91
N VAL A 11 -6.77 -9.76 17.24
CA VAL A 11 -7.86 -8.84 16.87
C VAL A 11 -7.78 -8.57 15.38
N ASN A 12 -8.86 -8.82 14.64
CA ASN A 12 -8.93 -8.67 13.18
C ASN A 12 -7.84 -9.48 12.42
N GLY A 13 -7.44 -10.64 12.96
CA GLY A 13 -6.37 -11.46 12.39
C GLY A 13 -4.94 -10.97 12.70
N ILE A 14 -4.80 -9.91 13.50
CA ILE A 14 -3.51 -9.36 13.92
C ILE A 14 -3.22 -9.78 15.35
N ASP A 15 -2.04 -10.35 15.58
CA ASP A 15 -1.51 -10.58 16.93
C ASP A 15 -1.12 -9.25 17.57
N THR A 16 -1.98 -8.71 18.43
CA THR A 16 -1.72 -7.41 19.05
C THR A 16 -0.60 -7.46 20.07
N GLY A 17 -0.31 -8.63 20.65
CA GLY A 17 0.82 -8.81 21.56
C GLY A 17 2.14 -8.57 20.83
N ARG A 18 2.35 -9.31 19.73
CA ARG A 18 3.52 -9.15 18.86
C ARG A 18 3.63 -7.74 18.26
N LEU A 19 2.50 -7.12 17.94
CA LEU A 19 2.48 -5.72 17.47
C LEU A 19 3.07 -4.77 18.52
N PHE A 20 2.61 -4.85 19.78
CA PHE A 20 3.12 -3.99 20.84
C PHE A 20 4.58 -4.31 21.22
N GLU A 21 4.97 -5.59 21.22
CA GLU A 21 6.37 -5.98 21.37
C GLU A 21 7.26 -5.36 20.29
N THR A 22 6.82 -5.40 19.03
CA THR A 22 7.53 -4.78 17.91
C THR A 22 7.67 -3.27 18.10
N ILE A 23 6.61 -2.59 18.57
CA ILE A 23 6.64 -1.16 18.87
C ILE A 23 7.67 -0.85 19.95
N GLU A 24 7.70 -1.62 21.04
CA GLU A 24 8.67 -1.41 22.13
C GLU A 24 10.10 -1.69 21.68
N LEU A 25 10.32 -2.74 20.88
CA LEU A 25 11.63 -3.02 20.28
C LEU A 25 12.10 -1.87 19.38
N ILE A 26 11.22 -1.30 18.56
CA ILE A 26 11.54 -0.15 17.71
C ILE A 26 11.85 1.10 18.56
N LYS A 27 11.12 1.35 19.64
CA LYS A 27 11.42 2.46 20.57
C LYS A 27 12.83 2.33 21.17
N GLN A 28 13.24 1.11 21.51
CA GLN A 28 14.55 0.83 22.10
C GLN A 28 15.68 0.81 21.05
N LYS A 29 15.39 0.33 19.84
CA LYS A 29 16.36 0.20 18.74
C LYS A 29 15.74 0.75 17.44
N PRO A 30 15.67 2.07 17.25
CA PRO A 30 14.97 2.69 16.12
C PRO A 30 15.44 2.21 14.74
N ASP A 31 16.70 1.78 14.61
CA ASP A 31 17.26 1.29 13.36
C ASP A 31 16.57 0.04 12.81
N ILE A 32 15.94 -0.79 13.65
CA ILE A 32 15.23 -2.00 13.18
C ILE A 32 13.94 -1.65 12.41
N ALA A 33 13.44 -0.41 12.54
CA ALA A 33 12.30 0.09 11.79
C ALA A 33 12.66 0.52 10.35
N LYS A 34 13.93 0.44 9.96
CA LYS A 34 14.37 0.77 8.60
C LYS A 34 14.13 -0.42 7.67
N PHE A 35 13.27 -0.20 6.69
CA PHE A 35 12.98 -1.18 5.64
C PHE A 35 13.39 -0.64 4.27
N LYS A 36 13.79 -1.54 3.37
CA LYS A 36 13.99 -1.24 1.95
C LYS A 36 13.22 -2.28 1.15
N PHE A 37 12.22 -1.82 0.42
CA PHE A 37 11.47 -2.66 -0.52
C PHE A 37 12.05 -2.49 -1.92
N ARG A 38 12.04 -3.57 -2.71
CA ARG A 38 12.63 -3.61 -4.04
C ARG A 38 11.64 -4.18 -5.04
N ALA A 39 11.77 -3.74 -6.29
CA ALA A 39 11.10 -4.33 -7.43
C ALA A 39 12.05 -4.28 -8.64
N LYS A 40 11.88 -5.21 -9.56
CA LYS A 40 12.50 -5.17 -10.89
C LYS A 40 11.40 -5.10 -11.95
N ASN A 41 11.72 -4.61 -13.13
CA ASN A 41 10.80 -4.64 -14.25
C ASN A 41 11.55 -5.03 -15.53
N ARG A 42 10.87 -5.76 -16.41
CA ARG A 42 11.36 -6.12 -17.74
C ARG A 42 10.31 -5.76 -18.77
N TRP A 43 10.70 -4.95 -19.74
CA TRP A 43 9.91 -4.74 -20.96
C TRP A 43 9.83 -6.04 -21.77
N VAL A 44 8.65 -6.34 -22.31
CA VAL A 44 8.44 -7.51 -23.15
C VAL A 44 8.17 -7.09 -24.59
N GLU A 45 7.08 -6.35 -24.82
CA GLU A 45 6.73 -5.81 -26.14
C GLU A 45 5.65 -4.72 -26.02
N GLY A 46 5.62 -3.74 -26.93
CA GLY A 46 4.59 -2.69 -26.89
C GLY A 46 4.47 -2.02 -25.52
N THR A 47 3.24 -1.88 -25.02
CA THR A 47 2.91 -1.42 -23.66
C THR A 47 3.07 -2.50 -22.58
N TYR A 48 3.27 -3.75 -22.99
CA TYR A 48 3.34 -4.90 -22.11
C TYR A 48 4.74 -5.07 -21.48
N ASN A 49 4.75 -5.17 -20.16
CA ASN A 49 5.93 -5.37 -19.33
C ASN A 49 5.60 -6.19 -18.07
N GLN A 50 6.63 -6.73 -17.42
CA GLN A 50 6.50 -7.55 -16.23
C GLN A 50 7.23 -6.94 -15.04
N GLY A 51 6.52 -6.74 -13.93
CA GLY A 51 7.08 -6.37 -12.63
C GLY A 51 7.38 -7.59 -11.77
N PHE A 52 8.49 -7.56 -11.03
CA PHE A 52 8.95 -8.64 -10.17
C PHE A 52 9.21 -8.12 -8.76
N VAL A 53 8.68 -8.78 -7.74
CA VAL A 53 8.93 -8.47 -6.32
C VAL A 53 9.28 -9.75 -5.58
N LYS A 54 10.40 -9.73 -4.85
CA LYS A 54 10.87 -10.90 -4.09
C LYS A 54 11.48 -10.49 -2.76
N ASP A 55 12.67 -9.91 -2.80
CA ASP A 55 13.50 -9.60 -1.65
C ASP A 55 13.20 -8.24 -1.03
N PHE A 56 13.51 -8.10 0.27
CA PHE A 56 13.49 -6.83 0.99
C PHE A 56 14.53 -6.83 2.11
N TYR A 57 14.92 -5.63 2.55
CA TYR A 57 15.67 -5.46 3.80
C TYR A 57 14.73 -4.98 4.90
N GLY A 58 14.84 -5.53 6.10
CA GLY A 58 14.04 -5.13 7.25
C GLY A 58 14.56 -5.73 8.55
N ALA A 59 14.23 -5.11 9.69
CA ALA A 59 14.62 -5.61 11.02
C ALA A 59 16.12 -5.95 11.18
N GLY A 60 16.99 -5.27 10.43
CA GLY A 60 18.45 -5.46 10.49
C GLY A 60 19.02 -6.55 9.57
N ALA A 61 18.22 -7.18 8.71
CA ALA A 61 18.67 -8.24 7.81
C ALA A 61 18.06 -8.14 6.40
N GLU A 62 18.73 -8.76 5.43
CA GLU A 62 18.12 -9.08 4.13
C GLU A 62 17.23 -10.30 4.26
N ASP A 63 16.10 -10.26 3.56
CA ASP A 63 15.14 -11.36 3.46
C ASP A 63 14.85 -11.62 1.99
N ASP A 64 15.31 -12.77 1.51
CA ASP A 64 15.05 -13.31 0.16
C ASP A 64 14.32 -14.68 0.26
N THR A 65 13.56 -14.90 1.33
CA THR A 65 12.93 -16.20 1.62
C THR A 65 11.61 -16.42 0.90
N ARG A 66 10.98 -15.37 0.38
CA ARG A 66 9.70 -15.45 -0.35
C ARG A 66 9.92 -15.86 -1.80
N ASP A 67 8.91 -16.52 -2.36
CA ASP A 67 8.84 -16.74 -3.81
C ASP A 67 8.68 -15.40 -4.55
N GLU A 68 9.20 -15.34 -5.78
CA GLU A 68 9.05 -14.16 -6.63
C GLU A 68 7.61 -14.01 -7.12
N ALA A 69 7.01 -12.85 -6.85
CA ALA A 69 5.73 -12.46 -7.40
C ALA A 69 5.93 -11.73 -8.73
N VAL A 70 5.17 -12.14 -9.75
CA VAL A 70 5.17 -11.55 -11.09
C VAL A 70 3.86 -10.79 -11.31
N PHE A 71 3.96 -9.57 -11.84
CA PHE A 71 2.83 -8.70 -12.16
C PHE A 71 2.84 -8.38 -13.65
N GLU A 72 1.77 -8.77 -14.33
CA GLU A 72 1.55 -8.46 -15.75
C GLU A 72 0.99 -7.04 -15.87
N ILE A 73 1.70 -6.17 -16.58
CA ILE A 73 1.36 -4.75 -16.72
C ILE A 73 1.18 -4.45 -18.20
N ASP A 74 0.00 -3.96 -18.58
CA ASP A 74 -0.33 -3.62 -19.97
C ASP A 74 -1.40 -2.52 -20.00
N GLU A 75 -1.79 -2.09 -21.20
CA GLU A 75 -2.85 -1.11 -21.41
C GLU A 75 -4.10 -1.74 -22.06
N PRO A 76 -5.28 -1.12 -21.92
CA PRO A 76 -6.43 -1.48 -22.74
C PRO A 76 -6.23 -1.06 -24.21
N PRO A 77 -7.02 -1.61 -25.16
CA PRO A 77 -6.87 -1.31 -26.59
C PRO A 77 -6.94 0.18 -26.94
N VAL A 78 -7.78 0.95 -26.23
CA VAL A 78 -7.90 2.41 -26.41
C VAL A 78 -6.61 3.17 -26.04
N LEU A 79 -5.74 2.54 -25.24
CA LEU A 79 -4.42 3.03 -24.84
C LEU A 79 -3.30 2.17 -25.46
N LEU A 80 -3.56 1.55 -26.62
CA LEU A 80 -2.59 0.82 -27.45
C LEU A 80 -2.08 -0.50 -26.88
N GLY A 81 -2.71 -1.04 -25.83
CA GLY A 81 -2.34 -2.33 -25.26
C GLY A 81 -3.24 -3.48 -25.67
N GLY A 82 -2.91 -4.67 -25.15
CA GLY A 82 -3.54 -5.94 -25.50
C GLY A 82 -4.37 -6.56 -24.38
N ASN A 83 -4.67 -5.82 -23.31
CA ASN A 83 -5.28 -6.35 -22.08
C ASN A 83 -4.50 -7.54 -21.48
N LYS A 84 -3.17 -7.57 -21.57
CA LYS A 84 -2.34 -8.65 -20.98
C LYS A 84 -2.21 -8.52 -19.46
N GLY A 85 -2.57 -7.38 -18.90
CA GLY A 85 -2.54 -7.06 -17.48
C GLY A 85 -3.24 -5.72 -17.21
N SER A 86 -3.38 -5.36 -15.94
CA SER A 86 -3.85 -4.02 -15.55
C SER A 86 -2.81 -2.96 -15.87
N ASN A 87 -3.24 -1.72 -16.04
CA ASN A 87 -2.31 -0.65 -16.36
C ASN A 87 -1.59 -0.10 -15.12
N PRO A 88 -0.46 0.63 -15.31
CA PRO A 88 0.33 1.12 -14.17
C PRO A 88 -0.46 1.99 -13.18
N VAL A 89 -1.39 2.82 -13.68
CA VAL A 89 -2.15 3.75 -12.84
C VAL A 89 -3.27 3.05 -12.06
N GLU A 90 -3.80 1.93 -12.57
CA GLU A 90 -4.66 1.01 -11.83
C GLU A 90 -3.88 0.29 -10.72
N TYR A 91 -2.66 -0.17 -11.01
CA TYR A 91 -1.77 -0.76 -9.99
C TYR A 91 -1.45 0.22 -8.85
N LEU A 92 -1.35 1.52 -9.15
CA LEU A 92 -1.21 2.55 -8.10
C LEU A 92 -2.44 2.60 -7.18
N LEU A 93 -3.65 2.47 -7.72
CA LEU A 93 -4.88 2.40 -6.92
C LEU A 93 -4.97 1.09 -6.11
N VAL A 94 -4.48 -0.03 -6.67
CA VAL A 94 -4.36 -1.30 -5.93
C VAL A 94 -3.39 -1.14 -4.75
N ALA A 95 -2.24 -0.51 -4.96
CA ALA A 95 -1.28 -0.25 -3.88
C ALA A 95 -1.89 0.66 -2.79
N LEU A 96 -2.58 1.72 -3.19
CA LEU A 96 -3.26 2.63 -2.27
C LEU A 96 -4.35 1.91 -1.46
N SER A 97 -5.12 1.03 -2.11
CA SER A 97 -6.23 0.33 -1.48
C SER A 97 -5.77 -0.65 -0.41
N GLY A 98 -4.78 -1.48 -0.72
CA GLY A 98 -4.17 -2.41 0.22
C GLY A 98 -3.56 -1.67 1.41
N CYS A 99 -2.88 -0.56 1.15
CA CYS A 99 -2.17 0.20 2.19
C CYS A 99 -3.14 0.91 3.16
N LEU A 100 -4.17 1.59 2.66
CA LEU A 100 -5.19 2.21 3.51
C LEU A 100 -5.98 1.17 4.32
N THR A 101 -6.36 0.06 3.70
CA THR A 101 -7.08 -1.03 4.38
C THR A 101 -6.24 -1.64 5.50
N THR A 102 -4.98 -1.96 5.22
CA THR A 102 -4.05 -2.51 6.23
C THR A 102 -3.85 -1.54 7.38
N SER A 103 -3.63 -0.25 7.08
CA SER A 103 -3.48 0.79 8.11
C SER A 103 -4.73 0.89 8.99
N LEU A 104 -5.92 0.90 8.39
CA LEU A 104 -7.19 0.94 9.12
C LEU A 104 -7.35 -0.24 10.08
N VAL A 105 -7.17 -1.46 9.57
CA VAL A 105 -7.38 -2.70 10.34
C VAL A 105 -6.35 -2.83 11.46
N ALA A 106 -5.08 -2.49 11.20
CA ALA A 106 -4.03 -2.51 12.21
C ALA A 106 -4.30 -1.51 13.36
N HIS A 107 -4.73 -0.29 13.04
CA HIS A 107 -5.06 0.69 14.07
C HIS A 107 -6.34 0.34 14.83
N ALA A 108 -7.34 -0.26 14.17
CA ALA A 108 -8.51 -0.81 14.84
C ALA A 108 -8.12 -1.92 15.83
N ALA A 109 -7.27 -2.87 15.38
CA ALA A 109 -6.78 -3.97 16.20
C ALA A 109 -6.01 -3.48 17.43
N ALA A 110 -5.08 -2.54 17.26
CA ALA A 110 -4.32 -1.93 18.35
C ALA A 110 -5.21 -1.22 19.39
N ARG A 111 -6.40 -0.74 18.99
CA ARG A 111 -7.39 -0.12 19.88
C ARG A 111 -8.41 -1.12 20.43
N GLY A 112 -8.27 -2.40 20.12
CA GLY A 112 -9.21 -3.46 20.53
C GLY A 112 -10.56 -3.42 19.81
N VAL A 113 -10.68 -2.64 18.74
CA VAL A 113 -11.91 -2.54 17.93
C VAL A 113 -11.95 -3.72 16.96
N LYS A 114 -13.00 -4.54 17.09
CA LYS A 114 -13.26 -5.65 16.16
C LYS A 114 -13.99 -5.14 14.92
N VAL A 115 -13.42 -5.42 13.76
CA VAL A 115 -13.99 -5.11 12.46
C VAL A 115 -14.47 -6.41 11.81
N LYS A 116 -15.76 -6.47 11.47
CA LYS A 116 -16.39 -7.65 10.86
C LYS A 116 -16.11 -7.69 9.36
N ALA A 117 -16.20 -6.54 8.69
CA ALA A 117 -15.87 -6.42 7.27
C ALA A 117 -15.42 -4.99 6.94
N VAL A 118 -14.53 -4.88 5.95
CA VAL A 118 -14.14 -3.61 5.32
C VAL A 118 -14.19 -3.80 3.82
N GLN A 119 -14.82 -2.85 3.13
CA GLN A 119 -14.77 -2.73 1.68
C GLN A 119 -14.43 -1.30 1.33
N SER A 120 -13.76 -1.10 0.20
CA SER A 120 -13.47 0.23 -0.32
C SER A 120 -13.50 0.26 -1.84
N ARG A 121 -13.84 1.44 -2.38
CA ARG A 121 -13.79 1.73 -3.82
C ARG A 121 -12.94 2.97 -4.08
N TYR A 122 -12.32 2.99 -5.24
CA TYR A 122 -11.31 3.97 -5.65
C TYR A 122 -11.62 4.42 -7.07
N GLU A 123 -11.45 5.71 -7.30
CA GLU A 123 -11.59 6.32 -8.60
C GLU A 123 -10.61 7.49 -8.66
N GLY A 124 -9.94 7.65 -9.79
CA GLY A 124 -9.04 8.77 -10.02
C GLY A 124 -9.14 9.24 -11.45
N ASP A 125 -9.03 10.56 -11.63
CA ASP A 125 -9.16 11.17 -12.95
C ASP A 125 -7.79 11.49 -13.53
N LEU A 126 -7.60 11.14 -14.80
CA LEU A 126 -6.40 11.38 -15.58
C LEU A 126 -6.78 12.11 -16.87
N ASP A 127 -5.99 13.11 -17.23
CA ASP A 127 -6.09 13.75 -18.53
C ASP A 127 -4.88 13.36 -19.38
N LEU A 128 -5.14 12.54 -20.39
CA LEU A 128 -4.11 11.98 -21.26
C LEU A 128 -3.38 13.04 -22.07
N ARG A 129 -3.88 14.27 -22.20
CA ARG A 129 -3.17 15.35 -22.90
C ARG A 129 -1.82 15.66 -22.26
N GLY A 130 -1.71 15.53 -20.93
CA GLY A 130 -0.44 15.70 -20.23
C GLY A 130 0.52 14.56 -20.55
N PHE A 131 0.06 13.31 -20.41
CA PHE A 131 0.87 12.12 -20.71
C PHE A 131 1.34 12.06 -22.18
N LEU A 132 0.47 12.43 -23.12
CA LEU A 132 0.75 12.42 -24.56
C LEU A 132 1.54 13.65 -25.03
N GLY A 133 1.92 14.57 -24.14
CA GLY A 133 2.66 15.79 -24.49
C GLY A 133 1.88 16.78 -25.36
N ILE A 134 0.55 16.70 -25.37
CA ILE A 134 -0.33 17.59 -26.14
C ILE A 134 -0.49 18.95 -25.45
N SER A 135 -0.41 18.98 -24.12
CA SER A 135 -0.60 20.20 -23.33
C SER A 135 0.32 20.25 -22.11
N GLU A 136 1.20 21.25 -22.07
CA GLU A 136 2.07 21.51 -20.92
C GLU A 136 1.32 22.07 -19.70
N SER A 137 0.12 22.63 -19.90
CA SER A 137 -0.73 23.14 -18.81
C SER A 137 -1.52 22.06 -18.09
N VAL A 138 -1.58 20.83 -18.64
CA VAL A 138 -2.28 19.70 -18.02
C VAL A 138 -1.29 18.92 -17.15
N PRO A 139 -1.53 18.79 -15.83
CA PRO A 139 -0.67 18.00 -14.97
C PRO A 139 -0.56 16.54 -15.44
N VAL A 140 0.65 16.00 -15.44
CA VAL A 140 0.89 14.57 -15.69
C VAL A 140 0.66 13.80 -14.39
N GLY A 141 -0.29 12.86 -14.39
CA GLY A 141 -0.68 12.07 -13.23
C GLY A 141 -2.12 12.34 -12.79
N TYR A 142 -2.58 11.63 -11.75
CA TYR A 142 -3.95 11.78 -11.26
C TYR A 142 -4.22 13.22 -10.80
N GLN A 143 -5.33 13.80 -11.26
CA GLN A 143 -5.79 15.13 -10.84
C GLN A 143 -6.42 15.07 -9.43
N GLU A 144 -7.17 14.00 -9.18
CA GLU A 144 -7.74 13.68 -7.88
C GLU A 144 -7.89 12.15 -7.78
N ILE A 145 -7.72 11.61 -6.58
CA ILE A 145 -8.11 10.24 -6.23
C ILE A 145 -9.13 10.32 -5.10
N ARG A 146 -10.29 9.70 -5.29
CA ARG A 146 -11.37 9.64 -4.30
C ARG A 146 -11.49 8.22 -3.76
N VAL A 147 -11.62 8.10 -2.44
CA VAL A 147 -11.68 6.82 -1.73
C VAL A 147 -12.91 6.80 -0.83
N TYR A 148 -13.66 5.70 -0.90
CA TYR A 148 -14.86 5.51 -0.08
C TYR A 148 -14.77 4.18 0.65
N PHE A 149 -14.86 4.22 1.98
CA PHE A 149 -14.88 3.03 2.84
C PHE A 149 -16.30 2.66 3.26
N ARG A 150 -16.57 1.36 3.32
CA ARG A 150 -17.70 0.76 4.02
C ARG A 150 -17.15 -0.15 5.11
N ILE A 151 -17.46 0.17 6.37
CA ILE A 151 -16.92 -0.52 7.54
C ILE A 151 -18.08 -1.11 8.34
N ASP A 152 -18.07 -2.44 8.48
CA ASP A 152 -18.94 -3.17 9.40
C ASP A 152 -18.19 -3.42 10.71
N ALA A 153 -18.54 -2.67 11.75
CA ALA A 153 -18.00 -2.78 13.09
C ALA A 153 -19.04 -2.29 14.09
N ASP A 154 -19.05 -2.89 15.29
CA ASP A 154 -19.99 -2.57 16.37
C ASP A 154 -19.50 -1.35 17.18
N ILE A 155 -19.40 -0.23 16.49
CA ILE A 155 -18.96 1.07 17.02
C ILE A 155 -19.77 2.19 16.36
N PRO A 156 -19.91 3.36 17.01
CA PRO A 156 -20.54 4.54 16.41
C PRO A 156 -19.84 4.99 15.12
N ASP A 157 -20.58 5.67 14.24
CA ASP A 157 -20.05 6.10 12.94
C ASP A 157 -18.91 7.11 13.08
N GLU A 158 -18.93 7.95 14.11
CA GLU A 158 -17.83 8.87 14.43
C GLU A 158 -16.53 8.11 14.71
N LYS A 159 -16.63 6.93 15.34
CA LYS A 159 -15.47 6.05 15.56
C LYS A 159 -15.00 5.37 14.28
N LYS A 160 -15.89 5.09 13.33
CA LYS A 160 -15.50 4.59 12.00
C LYS A 160 -14.78 5.68 11.20
N GLU A 161 -15.25 6.92 11.27
CA GLU A 161 -14.58 8.07 10.66
C GLU A 161 -13.20 8.30 11.26
N GLU A 162 -13.05 8.20 12.59
CA GLU A 162 -11.74 8.24 13.25
C GLU A 162 -10.79 7.16 12.69
N LEU A 163 -11.27 5.93 12.45
CA LEU A 163 -10.45 4.87 11.84
C LEU A 163 -10.01 5.22 10.42
N VAL A 164 -10.89 5.83 9.61
CA VAL A 164 -10.55 6.30 8.26
C VAL A 164 -9.50 7.41 8.31
N LEU A 165 -9.60 8.35 9.25
CA LEU A 165 -8.60 9.40 9.45
C LEU A 165 -7.24 8.82 9.88
N MET A 166 -7.23 7.82 10.76
CA MET A 166 -6.00 7.12 11.14
C MET A 166 -5.40 6.38 9.94
N ALA A 167 -6.23 5.73 9.12
CA ALA A 167 -5.78 5.05 7.91
C ALA A 167 -5.03 6.00 6.97
N GLN A 168 -5.60 7.19 6.71
CA GLN A 168 -4.97 8.24 5.91
C GLN A 168 -3.66 8.73 6.55
N LYS A 169 -3.70 9.04 7.85
CA LYS A 169 -2.56 9.58 8.59
C LYS A 169 -1.34 8.65 8.54
N TYR A 170 -1.56 7.35 8.70
CA TYR A 170 -0.49 6.38 8.90
C TYR A 170 -0.21 5.46 7.71
N SER A 171 -0.98 5.56 6.61
CA SER A 171 -0.72 4.80 5.38
C SER A 171 0.51 5.32 4.64
N PRO A 172 1.59 4.52 4.45
CA PRO A 172 2.74 4.93 3.67
C PRO A 172 2.39 5.34 2.24
N VAL A 173 1.58 4.57 1.51
CA VAL A 173 1.24 4.86 0.11
C VAL A 173 0.42 6.14 -0.01
N PHE A 174 -0.55 6.37 0.88
CA PHE A 174 -1.31 7.62 0.90
C PHE A 174 -0.40 8.83 1.11
N ASN A 175 0.53 8.73 2.06
CA ASN A 175 1.50 9.80 2.33
C ASN A 175 2.49 9.99 1.18
N THR A 176 2.92 8.93 0.49
CA THR A 176 3.79 9.01 -0.69
C THR A 176 3.13 9.77 -1.84
N ILE A 177 1.84 9.50 -2.10
CA ILE A 177 1.07 10.18 -3.15
C ILE A 177 0.82 11.65 -2.79
N THR A 178 0.42 11.92 -1.55
CA THR A 178 -0.01 13.27 -1.13
C THR A 178 1.13 14.22 -0.77
N LYS A 179 2.33 13.70 -0.50
CA LYS A 179 3.50 14.49 -0.07
C LYS A 179 4.67 14.48 -1.06
N SER A 180 4.51 13.87 -2.24
CA SER A 180 5.50 13.82 -3.32
C SER A 180 6.89 13.35 -2.87
N ALA A 181 7.03 12.04 -2.65
CA ALA A 181 8.35 11.46 -2.38
C ALA A 181 9.32 11.73 -3.57
N PRO A 182 10.58 12.14 -3.33
CA PRO A 182 11.53 12.38 -4.40
C PRO A 182 11.90 11.07 -5.10
N VAL A 183 11.76 11.04 -6.42
CA VAL A 183 12.14 9.90 -7.27
C VAL A 183 13.32 10.31 -8.15
N ALA A 184 14.45 9.61 -8.01
CA ALA A 184 15.61 9.79 -8.86
C ALA A 184 15.66 8.69 -9.94
N VAL A 185 15.50 9.08 -11.20
CA VAL A 185 15.65 8.18 -12.36
C VAL A 185 17.00 8.45 -13.01
N ARG A 186 17.78 7.38 -13.23
CA ARG A 186 19.16 7.45 -13.77
C ARG A 186 19.38 6.32 -14.76
N LEU A 187 20.20 6.58 -15.78
CA LEU A 187 20.72 5.54 -16.66
C LEU A 187 21.75 4.72 -15.88
N GLU A 188 21.54 3.41 -15.80
CA GLU A 188 22.56 2.46 -15.32
C GLU A 188 23.66 2.33 -16.38
N LYS A 189 24.92 2.39 -15.95
CA LYS A 189 26.09 2.34 -16.84
C LYS A 189 26.78 1.00 -16.74
#